data_AF-A0A0D2DU26-F1
#
_entry.id   AF-A0A0D2DU26-F1
#
_cell.length_a   1.000
_cell.length_b   1.000
_cell.length_c   1.000
_cell.angle_alpha   90.00
_cell.angle_beta   90.00
_cell.angle_gamma   90.00
#
_symmetry.space_group_name_H-M   'P 1'
#
loop_
_entity.id
_entity.type
_entity.pdbx_description
1 polymer ?
#
loop_
_entity_poly.entity_id
_entity_poly.type
_entity_poly.pdbx_seq_one_letter_code
_entity_poly.pdbx_strand_id
1 'polypeptide(L)'
;MAVIWGLDLRDMKWGKFKSSYMFGNRDYHLRRTKFVVYQIAMICCVVSESIGTAALTDYVKQQSRIERLHSSAAVHNDDFVGIASYNIFVGIAVATIFGAAFFFDLFFPERYEPRNIRWSWRVSALIVTLMTFADAIALTVIVATGHAWISANSQDAAEIAQKALNPPLRYRDNGRAIASVVFLWVGLVGTIASCIILWLYYQHLDTYGPKSHTARMRDEIDKSILKTERANDDTTAREQAYKYGI
;
A
#
# COMPACT_ATOMS: atom_id res chain seq x y z
N MET A 1 -20.64 21.55 -12.08
CA MET A 1 -20.28 20.81 -10.85
C MET A 1 -19.02 20.00 -11.11
N ALA A 2 -18.13 19.88 -10.13
CA ALA A 2 -16.76 19.43 -10.35
C ALA A 2 -16.68 17.90 -10.54
N VAL A 3 -16.96 17.44 -11.75
CA VAL A 3 -16.44 16.16 -12.25
C VAL A 3 -14.97 16.42 -12.57
N ILE A 4 -14.08 15.90 -11.74
CA ILE A 4 -12.63 16.02 -11.96
C ILE A 4 -12.18 14.71 -12.57
N TRP A 5 -11.73 14.76 -13.83
CA TRP A 5 -11.12 13.62 -14.53
C TRP A 5 -12.06 12.41 -14.68
N GLY A 6 -13.37 12.67 -14.82
CA GLY A 6 -14.40 11.61 -14.94
C GLY A 6 -14.82 10.98 -13.62
N LEU A 7 -14.33 11.47 -12.48
CA LEU A 7 -14.70 11.02 -11.14
C LEU A 7 -15.71 12.02 -10.53
N ASP A 8 -16.89 11.53 -10.13
CA ASP A 8 -17.88 12.36 -9.47
C ASP A 8 -17.56 12.47 -7.96
N LEU A 9 -17.09 13.64 -7.53
CA LEU A 9 -16.73 13.89 -6.12
C LEU A 9 -17.90 13.63 -5.14
N ARG A 10 -19.15 13.55 -5.60
CA ARG A 10 -20.32 13.13 -4.79
C ARG A 10 -20.25 11.68 -4.32
N ASP A 11 -19.47 10.85 -5.00
CA ASP A 11 -19.24 9.47 -4.60
C ASP A 11 -18.27 9.33 -3.42
N MET A 12 -17.55 10.39 -3.09
CA MET A 12 -16.67 10.43 -1.93
C MET A 12 -17.49 10.67 -0.66
N LYS A 13 -17.96 9.58 -0.05
CA LYS A 13 -18.78 9.61 1.18
C LYS A 13 -18.05 8.92 2.31
N TRP A 14 -17.99 9.56 3.48
CA TRP A 14 -17.43 8.97 4.70
C TRP A 14 -18.11 7.65 5.10
N GLY A 15 -19.40 7.49 4.77
CA GLY A 15 -20.13 6.24 4.98
C GLY A 15 -19.58 5.03 4.20
N LYS A 16 -18.79 5.23 3.13
CA LYS A 16 -18.13 4.15 2.40
C LYS A 16 -16.98 3.51 3.21
N PHE A 17 -16.44 4.18 4.22
CA PHE A 17 -15.47 3.56 5.16
C PHE A 17 -16.12 2.62 6.18
N LYS A 18 -17.46 2.56 6.25
CA LYS A 18 -18.13 1.65 7.18
C LYS A 18 -17.76 0.21 6.85
N SER A 19 -17.41 -0.59 7.86
CA SER A 19 -17.04 -2.01 7.69
C SER A 19 -18.09 -2.80 6.91
N SER A 20 -19.38 -2.49 7.07
CA SER A 20 -20.47 -3.11 6.29
C SER A 20 -20.37 -2.84 4.78
N TYR A 21 -19.81 -1.71 4.36
CA TYR A 21 -19.60 -1.37 2.96
C TYR A 21 -18.24 -1.87 2.44
N MET A 22 -17.17 -1.75 3.25
CA MET A 22 -15.83 -2.21 2.87
C MET A 22 -15.73 -3.74 2.83
N PHE A 23 -16.15 -4.39 3.91
CA PHE A 23 -16.02 -5.83 4.13
C PHE A 23 -17.33 -6.57 4.03
N GLY A 24 -18.49 -5.92 4.10
CA GLY A 24 -19.80 -6.58 3.94
C GLY A 24 -20.25 -6.67 2.48
N ASN A 25 -19.89 -5.71 1.64
CA ASN A 25 -20.31 -5.66 0.25
C ASN A 25 -19.65 -6.78 -0.59
N ARG A 26 -20.46 -7.60 -1.27
CA ARG A 26 -20.04 -8.67 -2.20
C ARG A 26 -20.35 -8.35 -3.66
N ASP A 27 -20.86 -7.15 -3.94
CA ASP A 27 -21.25 -6.75 -5.29
C ASP A 27 -20.03 -6.51 -6.20
N TYR A 28 -18.85 -6.29 -5.62
CA TYR A 28 -17.60 -6.01 -6.35
C TYR A 28 -16.61 -7.16 -6.26
N HIS A 29 -16.00 -7.52 -7.39
CA HIS A 29 -15.06 -8.64 -7.47
C HIS A 29 -13.77 -8.35 -6.67
N LEU A 30 -13.32 -9.33 -5.88
CA LEU A 30 -12.10 -9.29 -5.04
C LEU A 30 -12.00 -8.12 -4.03
N ARG A 31 -13.04 -7.29 -3.84
CA ARG A 31 -12.96 -6.08 -3.01
C ARG A 31 -12.41 -6.32 -1.60
N ARG A 32 -12.95 -7.33 -0.88
CA ARG A 32 -12.50 -7.65 0.49
C ARG A 32 -11.02 -8.06 0.51
N THR A 33 -10.65 -8.94 -0.41
CA THR A 33 -9.28 -9.45 -0.53
C THR A 33 -8.31 -8.33 -0.87
N LYS A 34 -8.65 -7.47 -1.83
CA LYS A 34 -7.88 -6.28 -2.19
C LYS A 34 -7.66 -5.38 -0.98
N PHE A 35 -8.72 -5.06 -0.23
CA PHE A 35 -8.62 -4.17 0.92
C PHE A 35 -7.78 -4.77 2.04
N VAL A 36 -7.94 -6.03 2.37
CA VAL A 36 -7.12 -6.67 3.41
C VAL A 36 -5.66 -6.73 2.99
N VAL A 37 -5.37 -7.22 1.78
CA VAL A 37 -4.00 -7.47 1.34
C VAL A 37 -3.24 -6.16 1.09
N TYR A 38 -3.90 -5.14 0.51
CA TYR A 38 -3.28 -3.82 0.32
C TYR A 38 -2.98 -3.16 1.67
N GLN A 39 -3.87 -3.30 2.66
CA GLN A 39 -3.65 -2.73 3.99
C GLN A 39 -2.53 -3.45 4.76
N ILE A 40 -2.41 -4.78 4.63
CA ILE A 40 -1.28 -5.54 5.20
C ILE A 40 0.04 -5.01 4.61
N ALA A 41 0.12 -4.87 3.28
CA ALA A 41 1.29 -4.34 2.61
C ALA A 41 1.66 -2.94 3.13
N MET A 42 0.68 -2.03 3.13
CA MET A 42 0.90 -0.64 3.57
C MET A 42 1.29 -0.53 5.03
N ILE A 43 0.55 -1.17 5.94
CA ILE A 43 0.80 -1.05 7.38
C ILE A 43 2.17 -1.62 7.72
N CYS A 44 2.51 -2.80 7.21
CA CYS A 44 3.80 -3.41 7.50
C CYS A 44 4.98 -2.61 6.93
N CYS A 45 4.88 -2.10 5.70
CA CYS A 45 5.92 -1.22 5.14
C CYS A 45 6.05 0.10 5.90
N VAL A 46 4.95 0.76 6.26
CA VAL A 46 4.98 2.03 7.03
C VAL A 46 5.52 1.81 8.45
N VAL A 47 5.17 0.70 9.10
CA VAL A 47 5.72 0.34 10.41
C VAL A 47 7.22 0.05 10.30
N SER A 48 7.65 -0.71 9.28
CA SER A 48 9.07 -0.95 9.00
C SER A 48 9.85 0.36 8.87
N GLU A 49 9.37 1.26 8.01
CA GLU A 49 9.94 2.58 7.78
C GLU A 49 10.00 3.40 9.07
N SER A 50 8.91 3.46 9.83
CA SER A 50 8.82 4.27 11.06
C SER A 50 9.80 3.79 12.13
N ILE A 51 9.91 2.47 12.31
CA ILE A 51 10.86 1.88 13.27
C ILE A 51 12.30 2.04 12.76
N GLY A 52 12.54 1.86 11.46
CA GLY A 52 13.85 2.10 10.84
C GLY A 52 14.30 3.54 11.00
N THR A 53 13.39 4.50 10.84
CA THR A 53 13.64 5.93 11.07
C THR A 53 13.94 6.25 12.54
N ALA A 54 13.27 5.59 13.48
CA ALA A 54 13.59 5.71 14.89
C ALA A 54 15.01 5.20 15.19
N ALA A 55 15.39 4.05 14.63
CA ALA A 55 16.76 3.53 14.75
C ALA A 55 17.80 4.47 14.12
N LEU A 56 17.50 5.01 12.94
CA LEU A 56 18.34 6.01 12.26
C LEU A 56 18.56 7.24 13.13
N THR A 57 17.49 7.75 13.73
CA THR A 57 17.55 8.92 14.61
C THR A 57 18.46 8.66 15.82
N ASP A 58 18.43 7.45 16.38
CA ASP A 58 19.30 7.08 17.50
C ASP A 58 20.77 7.05 17.08
N TYR A 59 21.09 6.48 15.90
CA TYR A 59 22.45 6.44 15.37
C TYR A 59 23.00 7.83 15.06
N VAL A 60 22.20 8.71 14.46
CA VAL A 60 22.59 10.11 14.19
C VAL A 60 22.82 10.87 15.50
N LYS A 61 21.95 10.70 16.51
CA LYS A 61 22.14 11.33 17.82
C LYS A 61 23.39 10.84 18.53
N GLN A 62 23.71 9.55 18.42
CA GLN A 62 24.94 8.99 18.97
C GLN A 62 26.17 9.60 18.29
N GLN A 63 26.17 9.66 16.96
CA GLN A 63 27.23 10.29 16.18
C GLN A 63 27.45 11.75 16.62
N SER A 64 26.39 12.57 16.60
CA SER A 64 26.50 13.98 17.01
C SER A 64 26.94 14.14 18.47
N ARG A 65 26.58 13.22 19.36
CA ARG A 65 27.02 13.27 20.77
C ARG A 65 28.50 12.94 20.90
N ILE A 66 28.99 11.90 20.22
CA ILE A 66 30.39 11.47 20.30
C ILE A 66 31.31 12.52 19.67
N GLU A 67 30.97 13.02 18.48
CA GLU A 67 31.73 14.07 17.78
C GLU A 67 31.75 15.40 18.55
N ARG A 68 30.70 15.68 19.34
CA ARG A 68 30.67 16.87 20.21
C ARG A 68 31.50 16.72 21.48
N LEU A 69 31.57 15.52 22.05
CA LEU A 69 32.30 15.27 23.30
C LEU A 69 33.79 15.04 23.07
N HIS A 70 34.18 14.50 21.93
CA HIS A 70 35.54 14.13 21.60
C HIS A 70 35.92 14.74 20.26
N SER A 71 36.79 15.75 20.26
CA SER A 71 37.19 16.50 19.05
C SER A 71 37.96 15.64 18.04
N SER A 72 38.48 14.48 18.47
CA SER A 72 39.17 13.52 17.60
C SER A 72 38.30 12.35 17.13
N ALA A 73 37.07 12.22 17.64
CA ALA A 73 36.21 11.09 17.34
C ALA A 73 35.28 11.38 16.16
N ALA A 74 35.22 10.45 15.20
CA ALA A 74 34.22 10.42 14.12
C ALA A 74 33.52 9.06 14.10
N VAL A 75 32.20 9.05 13.87
CA VAL A 75 31.39 7.83 13.82
C VAL A 75 30.96 7.58 12.39
N HIS A 76 31.25 6.37 11.90
CA HIS A 76 30.94 5.96 10.54
C HIS A 76 29.76 4.98 10.59
N ASN A 77 28.61 5.41 10.06
CA ASN A 77 27.35 4.65 10.02
C ASN A 77 26.61 4.82 8.67
N ASP A 78 27.34 5.25 7.63
CA ASP A 78 26.77 5.64 6.32
C ASP A 78 25.99 4.50 5.65
N ASP A 79 26.38 3.25 5.92
CA ASP A 79 25.70 2.06 5.43
C ASP A 79 24.28 1.94 5.98
N PHE A 80 24.10 2.13 7.29
CA PHE A 80 22.78 2.14 7.92
C PHE A 80 21.96 3.36 7.52
N VAL A 81 22.58 4.54 7.46
CA VAL A 81 21.91 5.79 7.04
C VAL A 81 21.37 5.66 5.61
N GLY A 82 22.19 5.12 4.70
CA GLY A 82 21.81 4.90 3.30
C GLY A 82 20.62 3.96 3.16
N ILE A 83 20.66 2.79 3.80
CA ILE A 83 19.59 1.80 3.66
C ILE A 83 18.31 2.20 4.42
N ALA A 84 18.42 2.86 5.57
CA ALA A 84 17.25 3.38 6.28
C ALA A 84 16.54 4.47 5.44
N SER A 85 17.30 5.32 4.76
CA SER A 85 16.75 6.32 3.84
C SER A 85 16.07 5.68 2.62
N TYR A 86 16.63 4.60 2.10
CA TYR A 86 16.00 3.83 1.02
C TYR A 86 14.70 3.16 1.47
N ASN A 87 14.66 2.57 2.66
CA ASN A 87 13.45 1.98 3.25
C ASN A 87 12.32 3.02 3.43
N ILE A 88 12.66 4.25 3.85
CA ILE A 88 11.69 5.38 3.88
C ILE A 88 11.09 5.63 2.50
N PHE A 89 11.95 5.75 1.48
CA PHE A 89 11.49 6.01 0.11
C PHE A 89 10.58 4.88 -0.41
N VAL A 90 10.96 3.63 -0.16
CA VAL A 90 10.19 2.44 -0.58
C VAL A 90 8.86 2.36 0.17
N GLY A 91 8.84 2.61 1.47
CA GLY A 91 7.62 2.65 2.29
C GLY A 91 6.60 3.66 1.76
N ILE A 92 7.04 4.88 1.49
CA ILE A 92 6.21 5.94 0.89
C ILE A 92 5.73 5.55 -0.51
N ALA A 93 6.58 4.94 -1.35
CA ALA A 93 6.20 4.50 -2.68
C ALA A 93 5.10 3.42 -2.64
N VAL A 94 5.25 2.42 -1.77
CA VAL A 94 4.24 1.37 -1.54
C VAL A 94 2.92 1.97 -1.05
N ALA A 95 2.97 2.86 -0.05
CA ALA A 95 1.80 3.53 0.49
C ALA A 95 1.10 4.40 -0.57
N THR A 96 1.86 5.07 -1.43
CA THR A 96 1.31 5.90 -2.50
C THR A 96 0.58 5.04 -3.53
N ILE A 97 1.20 3.97 -4.03
CA ILE A 97 0.60 3.13 -5.07
C ILE A 97 -0.58 2.32 -4.53
N PHE A 98 -0.37 1.50 -3.49
CA PHE A 98 -1.44 0.64 -2.98
C PHE A 98 -2.47 1.39 -2.14
N GLY A 99 -2.09 2.50 -1.51
CA GLY A 99 -3.03 3.37 -0.81
C GLY A 99 -3.92 4.12 -1.78
N ALA A 100 -3.37 4.70 -2.85
CA ALA A 100 -4.19 5.30 -3.89
C ALA A 100 -5.10 4.24 -4.54
N ALA A 101 -4.58 3.06 -4.89
CA ALA A 101 -5.40 1.98 -5.43
C ALA A 101 -6.56 1.60 -4.50
N PHE A 102 -6.29 1.47 -3.19
CA PHE A 102 -7.31 1.23 -2.17
C PHE A 102 -8.38 2.33 -2.15
N PHE A 103 -8.00 3.60 -2.09
CA PHE A 103 -8.97 4.71 -2.05
C PHE A 103 -9.81 4.80 -3.32
N PHE A 104 -9.18 4.58 -4.48
CA PHE A 104 -9.90 4.58 -5.74
C PHE A 104 -10.91 3.43 -5.84
N ASP A 105 -10.53 2.22 -5.44
CA ASP A 105 -11.45 1.07 -5.41
C ASP A 105 -12.59 1.24 -4.38
N LEU A 106 -12.34 2.02 -3.32
CA LEU A 106 -13.32 2.34 -2.28
C LEU A 106 -14.34 3.36 -2.74
N PHE A 107 -13.87 4.51 -3.23
CA PHE A 107 -14.72 5.63 -3.60
C PHE A 107 -15.37 5.44 -4.97
N PHE A 108 -14.62 4.93 -5.94
CA PHE A 108 -14.99 4.90 -7.36
C PHE A 108 -14.87 3.48 -7.96
N PRO A 109 -15.61 2.48 -7.46
CA PRO A 109 -15.48 1.12 -7.95
C PRO A 109 -15.90 0.91 -9.41
N GLU A 110 -16.76 1.77 -9.94
CA GLU A 110 -17.28 1.67 -11.31
C GLU A 110 -16.62 2.68 -12.26
N ARG A 111 -15.48 3.26 -11.86
CA ARG A 111 -14.75 4.22 -12.69
C ARG A 111 -14.35 3.60 -14.04
N TYR A 112 -14.50 4.38 -15.10
CA TYR A 112 -13.93 4.04 -16.38
C TYR A 112 -12.43 4.41 -16.40
N GLU A 113 -11.56 3.42 -16.60
CA GLU A 113 -10.12 3.64 -16.75
C GLU A 113 -9.65 3.34 -18.18
N PRO A 114 -9.06 4.31 -18.89
CA PRO A 114 -8.47 4.06 -20.21
C PRO A 114 -7.32 3.04 -20.08
N ARG A 115 -7.03 2.32 -21.18
CA ARG A 115 -6.06 1.22 -21.17
C ARG A 115 -4.67 1.63 -20.71
N ASN A 116 -4.25 2.85 -21.01
CA ASN A 116 -2.95 3.40 -20.61
C ASN A 116 -2.84 3.52 -19.07
N ILE A 117 -3.88 4.04 -18.40
CA ILE A 117 -3.88 4.19 -16.94
C ILE A 117 -3.85 2.84 -16.25
N ARG A 118 -4.57 1.85 -16.78
CA ARG A 118 -4.56 0.47 -16.26
C ARG A 118 -3.17 -0.17 -16.36
N TRP A 119 -2.46 0.06 -17.46
CA TRP A 119 -1.07 -0.35 -17.59
C TRP A 119 -0.15 0.39 -16.62
N SER A 120 -0.33 1.70 -16.43
CA SER A 120 0.43 2.46 -15.44
C SER A 120 0.29 1.88 -14.04
N TRP A 121 -0.91 1.49 -13.61
CA TRP A 121 -1.10 0.81 -12.33
C TRP A 121 -0.36 -0.52 -12.24
N ARG A 122 -0.47 -1.38 -13.27
CA ARG A 122 0.20 -2.69 -13.32
C ARG A 122 1.72 -2.55 -13.25
N VAL A 123 2.29 -1.63 -14.04
CA VAL A 123 3.74 -1.37 -14.08
C VAL A 123 4.22 -0.73 -12.77
N SER A 124 3.49 0.25 -12.24
CA SER A 124 3.84 0.88 -10.96
C SER A 124 3.84 -0.13 -9.82
N ALA A 125 2.81 -0.99 -9.75
CA ALA A 125 2.74 -2.08 -8.77
C ALA A 125 3.92 -3.05 -8.87
N LEU A 126 4.34 -3.39 -10.10
CA LEU A 126 5.50 -4.24 -10.34
C LEU A 126 6.79 -3.56 -9.86
N ILE A 127 7.00 -2.29 -10.23
CA ILE A 127 8.19 -1.51 -9.86
C ILE A 127 8.31 -1.40 -8.33
N VAL A 128 7.25 -1.00 -7.63
CA VAL A 128 7.32 -0.86 -6.16
C VAL A 128 7.52 -2.21 -5.47
N THR A 129 7.02 -3.31 -6.05
CA THR A 129 7.27 -4.66 -5.53
C THR A 129 8.74 -5.04 -5.68
N LEU A 130 9.37 -4.75 -6.83
CA LEU A 130 10.80 -4.97 -7.04
C LEU A 130 11.66 -4.11 -6.11
N MET A 131 11.29 -2.85 -5.91
CA MET A 131 11.96 -1.97 -4.95
C MET A 131 11.85 -2.49 -3.52
N THR A 132 10.66 -2.94 -3.10
CA THR A 132 10.44 -3.55 -1.77
C THR A 132 11.27 -4.82 -1.61
N PHE A 133 11.39 -5.63 -2.66
CA PHE A 133 12.22 -6.83 -2.64
C PHE A 133 13.71 -6.49 -2.48
N ALA A 134 14.20 -5.51 -3.25
CA ALA A 134 15.58 -5.05 -3.15
C ALA A 134 15.88 -4.47 -1.77
N ASP A 135 14.97 -3.68 -1.22
CA ASP A 135 15.07 -3.09 0.12
C ASP A 135 15.10 -4.17 1.21
N ALA A 136 14.18 -5.14 1.16
CA ALA A 136 14.13 -6.24 2.12
C ALA A 136 15.46 -7.00 2.18
N ILE A 137 16.07 -7.29 1.02
CA ILE A 137 17.38 -7.95 0.97
C ILE A 137 18.47 -7.03 1.50
N ALA A 138 18.58 -5.80 0.99
CA ALA A 138 19.65 -4.88 1.34
C ALA A 138 19.62 -4.50 2.83
N LEU A 139 18.45 -4.20 3.38
CA LEU A 139 18.27 -3.93 4.80
C LEU A 139 18.60 -5.15 5.65
N THR A 140 18.22 -6.35 5.23
CA THR A 140 18.60 -7.59 5.94
C THR A 140 20.11 -7.78 5.97
N VAL A 141 20.79 -7.60 4.83
CA VAL A 141 22.25 -7.74 4.72
C VAL A 141 22.94 -6.72 5.62
N ILE A 142 22.59 -5.44 5.50
CA ILE A 142 23.23 -4.37 6.28
C ILE A 142 22.96 -4.55 7.78
N VAL A 143 21.74 -4.87 8.19
CA VAL A 143 21.45 -5.11 9.61
C VAL A 143 22.18 -6.35 10.14
N ALA A 144 22.29 -7.41 9.35
CA ALA A 144 22.93 -8.66 9.77
C ALA A 144 24.46 -8.59 9.83
N THR A 145 25.10 -7.93 8.84
CA THR A 145 26.56 -7.91 8.68
C THR A 145 27.21 -6.57 9.04
N GLY A 146 26.44 -5.49 8.98
CA GLY A 146 26.92 -4.13 9.19
C GLY A 146 27.19 -3.81 10.66
N HIS A 147 28.09 -2.86 10.84
CA HIS A 147 28.44 -2.31 12.14
C HIS A 147 28.91 -0.87 11.97
N ALA A 148 28.47 0.01 12.86
CA ALA A 148 29.06 1.32 13.02
C ALA A 148 30.43 1.17 13.68
N TRP A 149 31.39 1.99 13.24
CA TRP A 149 32.71 2.04 13.84
C TRP A 149 33.10 3.48 14.15
N ILE A 150 33.94 3.63 15.17
CA ILE A 150 34.36 4.93 15.69
C ILE A 150 35.86 5.05 15.47
N SER A 151 36.29 6.08 14.74
CA SER A 151 37.69 6.49 14.65
C SER A 151 37.95 7.56 15.69
N ALA A 152 38.87 7.34 16.64
CA ALA A 152 39.28 8.33 17.63
C ALA A 152 40.74 8.12 18.04
N ASN A 153 41.39 9.15 18.60
CA ASN A 153 42.73 9.02 19.17
C ASN A 153 42.72 8.09 20.40
N SER A 154 43.88 7.51 20.75
CA SER A 154 43.98 6.44 21.78
C SER A 154 43.35 6.77 23.13
N GLN A 155 43.36 8.05 23.53
CA GLN A 155 42.78 8.53 24.78
C GLN A 155 41.25 8.59 24.73
N ASP A 156 40.70 9.20 23.68
CA ASP A 156 39.24 9.29 23.44
C ASP A 156 38.64 7.90 23.17
N ALA A 157 39.36 7.04 22.45
CA ALA A 157 38.95 5.66 22.17
C ALA A 157 38.80 4.83 23.46
N ALA A 158 39.72 4.99 24.42
CA ALA A 158 39.63 4.31 25.71
C ALA A 158 38.44 4.81 26.55
N GLU A 159 38.15 6.11 26.51
CA GLU A 159 37.02 6.69 27.24
C GLU A 159 35.66 6.29 26.63
N ILE A 160 35.59 6.22 25.29
CA ILE A 160 34.40 5.76 24.56
C ILE A 160 34.17 4.26 24.80
N ALA A 161 35.22 3.45 24.85
CA ALA A 161 35.12 2.01 25.11
C ALA A 161 34.59 1.69 26.52
N GLN A 162 34.78 2.60 27.48
CA GLN A 162 34.23 2.48 28.84
C GLN A 162 32.75 2.87 28.94
N LYS A 163 32.21 3.61 27.95
CA LYS A 163 30.81 4.04 27.93
C LYS A 163 29.94 2.96 27.27
N ALA A 164 28.86 2.57 27.95
CA ALA A 164 27.81 1.76 27.33
C ALA A 164 27.13 2.58 26.21
N LEU A 165 27.43 2.25 24.96
CA LEU A 165 26.88 2.92 23.79
C LEU A 165 25.45 2.43 23.52
N ASN A 166 24.54 3.39 23.30
CA ASN A 166 23.18 3.15 22.89
C ASN A 166 22.85 4.15 21.77
N PRO A 167 22.54 3.70 20.54
CA PRO A 167 22.36 2.31 20.10
C PRO A 167 23.66 1.48 20.00
N PRO A 168 23.56 0.13 19.94
CA PRO A 168 24.72 -0.73 19.76
C PRO A 168 25.43 -0.48 18.43
N LEU A 169 26.76 -0.58 18.42
CA LEU A 169 27.57 -0.44 17.21
C LEU A 169 27.24 -1.51 16.17
N ARG A 170 26.92 -2.74 16.59
CA ARG A 170 26.47 -3.79 15.68
C ARG A 170 24.97 -3.63 15.45
N TYR A 171 24.56 -3.46 14.20
CA TYR A 171 23.16 -3.17 13.88
C TYR A 171 22.21 -4.30 14.28
N ARG A 172 22.66 -5.55 14.19
CA ARG A 172 21.90 -6.74 14.64
C ARG A 172 21.59 -6.77 16.13
N ASP A 173 22.30 -6.02 16.96
CA ASP A 173 22.03 -5.96 18.40
C ASP A 173 20.97 -4.87 18.71
N ASN A 174 20.62 -4.04 17.72
CA ASN A 174 19.56 -3.05 17.83
C ASN A 174 18.20 -3.69 17.52
N GLY A 175 17.40 -3.89 18.55
CA GLY A 175 16.05 -4.47 18.43
C GLY A 175 15.12 -3.68 17.49
N ARG A 176 15.31 -2.36 17.34
CA ARG A 176 14.53 -1.55 16.38
C ARG A 176 14.91 -1.88 14.94
N ALA A 177 16.21 -2.05 14.66
CA ALA A 177 16.68 -2.45 13.32
C ALA A 177 16.16 -3.84 12.93
N ILE A 178 16.20 -4.81 13.85
CA ILE A 178 15.62 -6.15 13.61
C ILE A 178 14.11 -6.06 13.38
N ALA A 179 13.39 -5.33 14.22
CA ALA A 179 11.94 -5.19 14.08
C ALA A 179 11.56 -4.57 12.72
N SER A 180 12.30 -3.55 12.27
CA SER A 180 12.13 -2.96 10.94
C SER A 180 12.28 -4.01 9.84
N VAL A 181 13.34 -4.82 9.86
CA VAL A 181 13.56 -5.92 8.91
C VAL A 181 12.39 -6.92 8.91
N VAL A 182 11.93 -7.35 10.08
CA VAL A 182 10.83 -8.33 10.20
C VAL A 182 9.54 -7.77 9.59
N PHE A 183 9.18 -6.53 9.92
CA PHE A 183 8.00 -5.90 9.33
C PHE A 183 8.14 -5.69 7.82
N LEU A 184 9.35 -5.39 7.33
CA LEU A 184 9.60 -5.24 5.89
C LEU A 184 9.38 -6.56 5.13
N TRP A 185 9.83 -7.70 5.67
CA TRP A 185 9.58 -9.01 5.07
C TRP A 185 8.09 -9.37 5.01
N VAL A 186 7.34 -9.10 6.09
CA VAL A 186 5.88 -9.28 6.08
C VAL A 186 5.22 -8.32 5.07
N GLY A 187 5.71 -7.08 5.00
CA GLY A 187 5.31 -6.09 4.01
C GLY A 187 5.57 -6.55 2.59
N LEU A 188 6.72 -7.18 2.32
CA LEU A 188 7.10 -7.73 1.01
C LEU A 188 6.13 -8.82 0.55
N VAL A 189 5.78 -9.75 1.44
CA VAL A 189 4.76 -10.77 1.12
C VAL A 189 3.42 -10.10 0.79
N GLY A 190 3.05 -9.07 1.55
CA GLY A 190 1.88 -8.25 1.30
C GLY A 190 1.94 -7.53 -0.06
N THR A 191 3.07 -6.93 -0.43
CA THR A 191 3.23 -6.20 -1.71
C THR A 191 3.22 -7.13 -2.91
N ILE A 192 3.88 -8.30 -2.83
CA ILE A 192 3.82 -9.34 -3.86
C ILE A 192 2.37 -9.80 -4.07
N ALA A 193 1.67 -10.14 -2.99
CA ALA A 193 0.27 -10.54 -3.06
C ALA A 193 -0.62 -9.42 -3.62
N SER A 194 -0.39 -8.17 -3.21
CA SER A 194 -1.09 -6.99 -3.72
C SER A 194 -0.87 -6.79 -5.22
N CYS A 195 0.36 -6.97 -5.69
CA CYS A 195 0.70 -6.90 -7.11
C CYS A 195 -0.05 -7.98 -7.90
N ILE A 196 0.00 -9.23 -7.47
CA ILE A 196 -0.71 -10.33 -8.15
C ILE A 196 -2.21 -10.05 -8.21
N ILE A 197 -2.82 -9.66 -7.08
CA ILE A 197 -4.26 -9.36 -7.02
C ILE A 197 -4.62 -8.18 -7.92
N LEU A 198 -3.80 -7.14 -7.99
CA LEU A 198 -4.05 -5.99 -8.87
C LEU A 198 -4.06 -6.40 -10.34
N TRP A 199 -3.14 -7.28 -10.74
CA TRP A 199 -3.09 -7.82 -12.09
C TRP A 199 -4.30 -8.70 -12.41
N LEU A 200 -4.66 -9.63 -11.51
CA LEU A 200 -5.85 -10.46 -11.64
C LEU A 200 -7.14 -9.64 -11.70
N TYR A 201 -7.24 -8.60 -10.87
CA TYR A 201 -8.37 -7.67 -10.89
C TYR A 201 -8.52 -6.99 -12.25
N TYR A 202 -7.43 -6.47 -12.81
CA TYR A 202 -7.51 -5.83 -14.12
C TYR A 202 -7.80 -6.81 -15.25
N GLN A 203 -7.34 -8.07 -15.18
CA GLN A 203 -7.74 -9.11 -16.14
C GLN A 203 -9.25 -9.41 -16.08
N HIS A 204 -9.80 -9.50 -14.86
CA HIS A 204 -11.24 -9.65 -14.67
C HIS A 204 -12.01 -8.43 -15.18
N LEU A 205 -11.54 -7.22 -14.86
CA LEU A 205 -12.12 -5.96 -15.30
C LEU A 205 -12.19 -5.86 -16.83
N ASP A 206 -11.12 -6.29 -17.53
CA ASP A 206 -11.03 -6.32 -18.99
C ASP A 206 -12.11 -7.22 -19.63
N THR A 207 -12.52 -8.30 -18.95
CA THR A 207 -13.42 -9.32 -19.52
C THR A 207 -14.87 -9.16 -19.06
N TYR A 208 -15.08 -8.77 -17.81
CA TYR A 208 -16.40 -8.86 -17.15
C TYR A 208 -16.87 -7.56 -16.48
N GLY A 209 -16.01 -6.52 -16.43
CA GLY A 209 -16.28 -5.30 -15.69
C GLY A 209 -16.04 -5.44 -14.17
N PRO A 210 -16.38 -4.42 -13.36
CA PRO A 210 -15.98 -4.32 -11.95
C PRO A 210 -16.85 -5.14 -10.98
N LYS A 211 -18.01 -5.62 -11.43
CA LYS A 211 -18.99 -6.32 -10.57
C LYS A 211 -18.67 -7.81 -10.45
N SER A 212 -19.02 -8.39 -9.31
CA SER A 212 -18.95 -9.84 -9.10
C SER A 212 -19.96 -10.57 -9.97
N HIS A 213 -19.72 -11.86 -10.24
CA HIS A 213 -20.61 -12.70 -11.03
C HIS A 213 -22.06 -12.66 -10.51
N THR A 214 -22.22 -12.74 -9.18
CA THR A 214 -23.53 -12.72 -8.52
C THR A 214 -24.24 -11.37 -8.69
N ALA A 215 -23.52 -10.25 -8.56
CA ALA A 215 -24.13 -8.94 -8.76
C ALA A 215 -24.48 -8.67 -10.22
N ARG A 216 -23.66 -9.14 -11.16
CA ARG A 216 -23.98 -9.05 -12.59
C ARG A 216 -25.24 -9.82 -12.94
N MET A 217 -25.37 -11.06 -12.45
CA MET A 217 -26.59 -11.87 -12.66
C MET A 217 -27.82 -11.19 -12.06
N ARG A 218 -27.72 -10.60 -10.86
CA ARG A 218 -28.83 -9.85 -10.25
C ARG A 218 -29.26 -8.68 -11.12
N ASP A 219 -28.30 -7.87 -11.60
CA ASP A 219 -28.60 -6.74 -12.47
C ASP A 219 -29.20 -7.16 -13.83
N GLU A 220 -28.77 -8.30 -14.38
CA GLU A 220 -29.33 -8.87 -15.62
C GLU A 220 -30.78 -9.33 -15.41
N ILE A 221 -31.06 -9.99 -14.28
CA ILE A 221 -32.42 -10.40 -13.89
C ILE A 221 -33.30 -9.16 -13.71
N ASP A 222 -32.87 -8.16 -12.95
CA ASP A 222 -33.65 -6.93 -12.73
C ASP A 222 -33.95 -6.21 -14.05
N LYS A 223 -32.98 -6.13 -14.96
CA LYS A 223 -33.20 -5.57 -16.31
C LYS A 223 -34.18 -6.39 -17.13
N SER A 224 -34.16 -7.72 -17.00
CA SER A 224 -35.11 -8.59 -17.72
C SER A 224 -36.53 -8.40 -17.20
N ILE A 225 -36.72 -8.33 -15.88
CA ILE A 225 -38.02 -8.09 -15.24
C ILE A 225 -38.59 -6.74 -15.68
N LEU A 226 -37.78 -5.67 -15.62
CA LEU A 226 -38.19 -4.33 -16.05
C LEU A 226 -38.58 -4.26 -17.54
N LYS A 227 -37.91 -5.04 -18.40
CA LYS A 227 -38.29 -5.13 -19.81
C LYS A 227 -39.61 -5.88 -20.00
N THR A 228 -39.83 -6.95 -19.26
CA THR A 228 -41.08 -7.71 -19.28
C THR A 228 -42.25 -6.88 -18.76
N GLU A 229 -42.07 -6.12 -17.68
CA GLU A 229 -43.09 -5.22 -17.14
C GLU A 229 -43.48 -4.14 -18.16
N ARG A 230 -42.49 -3.45 -18.78
CA ARG A 230 -42.79 -2.48 -19.85
C ARG A 230 -43.53 -3.08 -21.04
N ALA A 231 -43.14 -4.28 -21.46
CA ALA A 231 -43.82 -4.96 -22.57
C ALA A 231 -45.27 -5.31 -22.22
N ASN A 232 -45.53 -5.71 -20.98
CA ASN A 232 -46.88 -5.98 -20.49
C ASN A 232 -47.73 -4.71 -20.38
N ASP A 233 -47.16 -3.59 -19.92
CA ASP A 233 -47.83 -2.29 -19.88
C ASP A 233 -48.20 -1.80 -21.28
N ASP A 234 -47.28 -1.89 -22.26
CA ASP A 234 -47.54 -1.52 -23.66
C ASP A 234 -48.64 -2.39 -24.28
N THR A 235 -48.68 -3.69 -23.93
CA THR A 235 -49.71 -4.62 -24.41
C THR A 235 -51.07 -4.29 -23.80
N THR A 236 -51.11 -4.00 -22.50
CA THR A 236 -52.33 -3.63 -21.77
C THR A 236 -52.88 -2.29 -22.28
N ALA A 237 -52.01 -1.31 -22.55
CA ALA A 237 -52.39 -0.02 -23.13
C ALA A 237 -52.99 -0.18 -24.54
N ARG A 238 -52.41 -1.07 -25.37
CA ARG A 238 -52.95 -1.40 -26.71
C ARG A 238 -54.31 -2.08 -26.63
N GLU A 239 -54.50 -3.03 -25.72
CA GLU A 239 -55.79 -3.70 -25.53
C GLU A 239 -56.88 -2.74 -25.04
N GLN A 240 -56.53 -1.80 -24.15
CA GLN A 240 -57.46 -0.75 -23.71
C GLN A 240 -57.84 0.20 -24.85
N ALA A 241 -56.88 0.64 -25.68
CA ALA A 241 -57.18 1.47 -26.86
C ALA A 241 -58.13 0.75 -27.82
N TYR A 242 -57.92 -0.54 -28.07
CA TYR A 242 -58.79 -1.35 -28.94
C TYR A 242 -60.19 -1.54 -28.35
N LYS A 243 -60.29 -1.71 -27.02
CA LYS A 243 -61.57 -1.92 -26.32
C LYS A 243 -62.43 -0.66 -26.22
N TYR A 244 -61.80 0.53 -26.18
CA TYR A 244 -62.49 1.81 -26.01
C TYR A 244 -62.55 2.67 -27.28
N GLY A 245 -62.00 2.20 -28.40
CA GLY A 245 -62.26 2.77 -29.73
C GLY A 245 -61.77 4.21 -29.91
N ILE A 246 -60.54 4.49 -29.50
CA ILE A 246 -59.78 5.67 -29.96
C ILE A 246 -58.79 5.22 -31.02
#